data_AF-J2L6V0-F1
#
_entry.id   AF-J2L6V0-F1
#
_cell.length_a   1.000
_cell.length_b   1.000
_cell.length_c   1.000
_cell.angle_alpha   90.00
_cell.angle_beta   90.00
_cell.angle_gamma   90.00
#
_symmetry.space_group_name_H-M   'P 1'
#
loop_
_entity.id
_entity.type
_entity.pdbx_description
1 polymer ?
#
loop_
_entity_poly.entity_id
_entity_poly.type
_entity_poly.pdbx_seq_one_letter_code
_entity_poly.pdbx_strand_id
1 'polypeptide(L)' 'MRPQLAPKTDGDVIGNEDLSWEVEAVLSWHDEDAKAAIATLLQDCRHLREQLALAEGAMSRGMTRGWRPTFDRSSLERT' A
#
# COMPACT_ATOMS: atom_id res chain seq x y z
N MET A 1 -11.84 -3.14 -35.63
CA MET A 1 -12.73 -3.49 -34.51
C MET A 1 -12.00 -3.09 -33.23
N ARG A 2 -12.34 -1.93 -32.62
CA ARG A 2 -11.70 -1.48 -31.38
C ARG A 2 -12.47 -2.11 -30.21
N PRO A 3 -11.83 -2.82 -29.27
CA PRO A 3 -12.53 -3.25 -28.07
C PRO A 3 -12.96 -2.01 -27.29
N GLN A 4 -14.25 -1.90 -26.99
CA GLN A 4 -14.77 -0.86 -26.11
C GLN A 4 -14.24 -1.16 -24.70
N LEU A 5 -13.35 -0.29 -24.23
CA LEU A 5 -12.94 -0.22 -22.83
C LEU A 5 -14.22 -0.03 -22.01
N ALA A 6 -14.56 -1.01 -21.17
CA ALA A 6 -15.72 -0.93 -20.31
C ALA A 6 -15.70 0.39 -19.52
N PRO A 7 -16.85 1.05 -19.30
CA PRO A 7 -16.89 2.23 -18.45
C PRO A 7 -16.39 1.81 -17.07
N LYS A 8 -15.39 2.54 -16.55
CA LYS A 8 -14.89 2.32 -15.19
C LYS A 8 -16.08 2.44 -14.25
N THR A 9 -16.41 1.35 -13.56
CA THR A 9 -17.43 1.31 -12.52
C THR A 9 -17.12 2.40 -11.50
N ASP A 10 -18.12 3.15 -11.02
CA ASP A 10 -17.92 4.32 -10.15
C ASP A 10 -16.98 4.03 -8.95
N GLY A 11 -16.99 2.81 -8.41
CA GLY A 11 -16.09 2.38 -7.33
C GLY A 11 -14.59 2.35 -7.67
N ASP A 12 -14.20 2.20 -8.94
CA ASP A 12 -12.79 2.23 -9.41
C ASP A 12 -12.28 3.67 -9.60
N VAL A 13 -13.21 4.63 -9.69
CA VAL A 13 -12.94 6.07 -9.79
C VAL A 13 -12.76 6.67 -8.40
N ILE A 14 -13.64 6.36 -7.45
CA ILE A 14 -13.54 6.83 -6.05
C ILE A 14 -12.23 6.37 -5.39
N GLY A 15 -11.84 5.10 -5.58
CA GLY A 15 -10.56 4.59 -5.06
C GLY A 15 -9.31 5.21 -5.71
N ASN A 16 -9.42 5.76 -6.93
CA ASN A 16 -8.32 6.48 -7.58
C ASN A 16 -8.27 7.95 -7.17
N GLU A 17 -9.42 8.60 -6.98
CA GLU A 17 -9.50 10.00 -6.55
C GLU A 17 -8.96 10.16 -5.12
N ASP A 18 -9.35 9.27 -4.20
CA ASP A 18 -8.82 9.26 -2.84
C ASP A 18 -7.30 9.09 -2.81
N LEU A 19 -6.78 8.13 -3.59
CA LEU A 19 -5.34 7.91 -3.72
C LEU A 19 -4.62 9.14 -4.30
N SER A 20 -5.21 9.80 -5.30
CA SER A 20 -4.62 10.99 -5.90
C SER A 20 -4.52 12.15 -4.91
N TRP A 21 -5.54 12.32 -4.07
CA TRP A 21 -5.55 13.33 -3.01
C TRP A 21 -4.52 13.01 -1.92
N GLU A 22 -4.40 11.74 -1.52
CA GLU A 22 -3.39 11.30 -0.56
C GLU A 22 -1.96 11.51 -1.08
N VAL A 23 -1.71 11.22 -2.36
CA VAL A 23 -0.41 11.47 -3.00
C VAL A 23 -0.09 12.96 -2.99
N GLU A 24 -1.05 13.81 -3.34
CA GLU A 24 -0.87 15.26 -3.33
C GLU A 24 -0.59 15.79 -1.92
N ALA A 25 -1.30 15.28 -0.91
CA ALA A 25 -1.07 15.63 0.48
C ALA A 25 0.36 15.27 0.92
N VAL A 26 0.86 14.08 0.57
CA VAL A 26 2.23 13.65 0.89
C VAL A 26 3.27 14.50 0.15
N LEU A 27 3.05 14.83 -1.13
CA LEU A 27 3.94 15.71 -1.89
C LEU A 27 3.99 17.12 -1.29
N SER A 28 2.85 17.66 -0.87
CA SER A 28 2.79 19.00 -0.25
C SER A 28 3.61 19.09 1.05
N TRP A 29 3.67 17.99 1.82
CA TRP A 29 4.48 17.91 3.04
C TRP A 29 6.00 17.90 2.76
N HIS A 30 6.37 17.56 1.53
CA HIS A 30 7.75 17.44 1.06
C HIS A 30 8.18 18.55 0.09
N ASP A 31 7.50 19.71 0.11
CA ASP A 31 7.78 20.83 -0.81
C ASP A 31 7.76 20.38 -2.29
N GLU A 32 6.85 19.48 -2.63
CA GLU A 32 6.73 18.83 -3.95
C GLU A 32 7.95 17.97 -4.37
N ASP A 33 8.90 17.70 -3.46
CA ASP A 33 10.00 16.77 -3.70
C ASP A 33 9.53 15.31 -3.62
N ALA A 34 9.15 14.77 -4.78
CA ALA A 34 8.75 13.38 -4.92
C ALA A 34 9.80 12.36 -4.43
N LYS A 35 11.11 12.68 -4.54
CA LYS A 35 12.16 11.75 -4.09
C LYS A 35 12.23 11.72 -2.56
N ALA A 36 12.11 12.89 -1.90
CA ALA A 36 12.04 12.97 -0.45
C ALA A 36 10.81 12.23 0.08
N ALA A 37 9.65 12.42 -0.57
CA ALA A 37 8.41 11.70 -0.23
C ALA A 37 8.55 10.18 -0.34
N ILE A 38 9.08 9.69 -1.47
CA ILE A 38 9.29 8.24 -1.67
C ILE A 38 10.30 7.70 -0.65
N ALA A 39 11.36 8.44 -0.34
CA ALA A 39 12.36 8.02 0.64
C ALA A 39 11.73 7.83 2.04
N THR A 40 10.89 8.78 2.48
CA THR A 40 10.13 8.68 3.73
C THR A 40 9.22 7.45 3.73
N LEU A 41 8.41 7.27 2.68
CA LEU A 41 7.49 6.13 2.58
C LEU A 41 8.22 4.79 2.62
N LEU A 42 9.39 4.69 1.99
CA LEU A 42 10.23 3.49 2.06
C LEU A 42 10.79 3.24 3.46
N GLN A 43 11.13 4.31 4.19
CA GLN A 43 11.57 4.21 5.58
C GLN A 43 10.44 3.75 6.50
N ASP A 44 9.23 4.31 6.32
CA ASP A 44 8.04 3.92 7.07
C ASP A 44 7.67 2.46 6.80
N CYS A 45 7.70 2.04 5.54
CA CYS A 45 7.47 0.63 5.18
C CYS A 45 8.49 -0.30 5.85
N ARG A 46 9.77 0.10 5.93
CA ARG A 46 10.80 -0.67 6.64
C ARG A 46 10.48 -0.77 8.13
N HIS A 47 10.16 0.36 8.76
CA HIS A 47 9.79 0.40 10.18
C HIS A 47 8.59 -0.51 10.49
N LEU A 48 7.53 -0.44 9.67
CA LEU A 48 6.34 -1.28 9.85
C LEU A 48 6.66 -2.78 9.69
N ARG A 49 7.53 -3.14 8.76
CA ARG A 49 7.97 -4.54 8.59
C ARG A 49 8.77 -5.03 9.80
N GLU A 50 9.62 -4.19 10.37
CA GLU A 50 10.36 -4.51 11.60
C GLU A 50 9.40 -4.71 12.78
N GLN A 51 8.41 -3.81 12.93
CA GLN A 51 7.40 -3.93 13.98
C GLN A 51 6.54 -5.20 13.82
N LEU A 52 6.18 -5.56 12.58
CA LEU A 52 5.48 -6.80 12.29
C LEU A 52 6.32 -8.04 12.62
N ALA A 53 7.62 -8.03 12.32
CA ALA A 53 8.53 -9.13 12.66
C ALA A 53 8.67 -9.30 14.18
N LEU A 54 8.78 -8.19 14.92
CA LEU A 54 8.80 -8.21 16.39
C LEU A 54 7.47 -8.72 16.96
N ALA A 55 6.34 -8.26 16.42
CA ALA A 55 5.03 -8.72 16.83
C ALA A 55 4.84 -10.21 16.54
N GLU A 56 5.24 -10.70 15.37
CA GLU A 56 5.19 -12.15 15.06
C GLU A 56 6.03 -12.96 16.05
N GLY A 57 7.23 -12.48 16.40
CA GLY A 57 8.09 -13.15 17.39
C GLY A 57 7.51 -13.15 18.82
N ALA A 58 6.79 -12.08 19.20
CA ALA A 58 6.20 -11.95 20.52
C ALA A 58 4.82 -12.65 20.66
N MET A 59 4.06 -12.77 19.56
CA MET A 59 2.74 -13.38 19.57
C MET A 59 2.82 -14.91 19.63
N SER A 60 2.01 -15.53 20.49
CA SER A 60 1.87 -16.98 20.49
C SER A 60 1.07 -17.46 19.25
N ARG A 61 1.37 -18.66 18.75
CA ARG A 61 0.68 -19.25 17.58
C ARG A 61 -0.84 -19.41 17.80
N GLY A 62 -1.28 -19.48 19.06
CA GLY A 62 -2.69 -19.57 19.43
C GLY A 62 -3.44 -18.24 19.39
N MET A 63 -2.74 -17.11 19.55
CA MET A 63 -3.35 -15.78 19.59
C MET A 63 -3.97 -15.40 18.24
N THR A 64 -3.29 -15.68 17.14
CA THR A 64 -3.74 -15.36 15.78
C THR A 64 -4.53 -16.49 15.11
N ARG A 65 -4.90 -17.54 15.86
CA ARG A 65 -5.56 -18.76 15.32
C ARG A 65 -4.85 -19.33 14.08
N GLY A 66 -3.52 -19.32 14.09
CA GLY A 66 -2.69 -19.82 12.99
C GLY A 66 -2.50 -18.87 11.80
N TRP A 67 -3.10 -17.67 11.82
CA TRP A 67 -2.83 -16.65 10.80
C TRP A 67 -1.40 -16.11 10.93
N ARG A 68 -0.73 -15.93 9.79
CA ARG A 68 0.60 -15.33 9.67
C ARG A 68 0.60 -14.16 8.68
N PRO A 69 1.30 -13.06 8.99
CA PRO A 69 1.51 -11.98 8.03
C PRO A 69 2.19 -12.51 6.76
N THR A 70 1.73 -12.04 5.60
CA THR A 70 2.42 -12.26 4.32
C THR A 70 2.94 -10.91 3.84
N PHE A 71 4.22 -10.87 3.48
CA PHE A 71 4.88 -9.63 3.05
C PHE A 71 4.61 -9.25 1.59
N ASP A 72 4.08 -10.20 0.81
CA ASP A 72 3.80 -10.05 -0.60
C ASP A 72 2.38 -9.50 -0.80
N ARG A 73 2.25 -8.52 -1.68
CA ARG A 73 0.93 -8.03 -2.11
C ARG A 73 0.55 -8.86 -3.32
N SER A 74 -0.37 -9.82 -3.13
CA SER A 74 -0.83 -10.81 -4.12
C SER A 74 -1.41 -10.24 -5.44
N SER A 75 -1.39 -8.93 -5.65
CA SER A 75 -2.03 -8.24 -6.78
C SER A 75 -1.09 -7.84 -7.91
N LEU A 76 0.15 -8.35 -7.96
CA LEU A 76 1.09 -8.08 -9.06
C LEU A 76 1.26 -9.27 -10.02
N GLU A 77 0.29 -10.18 -10.09
CA GLU A 77 0.18 -11.09 -11.23
C GLU A 77 -0.33 -10.33 -12.46
N ARG A 78 0.59 -9.62 -13.13
CA ARG A 78 0.41 -9.15 -14.50
C ARG A 78 0.98 -10.22 -15.43
N THR A 79 0.17 -11.23 -15.74
CA THR A 79 0.33 -12.10 -16.92
C THR A 79 -0.82 -11.87 -17.88
#